data_AF-A0A7Z0JAJ7-F1
#
_entry.id   AF-A0A7Z0JAJ7-F1
#
_cell.length_a   1.000
_cell.length_b   1.000
_cell.length_c   1.000
_cell.angle_alpha   90.00
_cell.angle_beta   90.00
_cell.angle_gamma   90.00
#
_symmetry.space_group_name_H-M   'P 1'
#
loop_
_entity.id
_entity.type
_entity.pdbx_description
1 polymer ?
#
loop_
_entity_poly.entity_id
_entity_poly.type
_entity_poly.pdbx_seq_one_letter_code
_entity_poly.pdbx_strand_id
1 'polypeptide(L)'
;MSARLQEDLVAALCDVDCLTHPDRRRQLHGRLPTKLRRRLNTGQDIDVFVRDLVEQAQLRGSLGCVLRWIDFFDDSSLSVRQARGTAAPLLAEEEIRALSGVLGPLYEDAEREVGLVRAWLDRVGYKDVESLYMELVAGRSDTIDSPRPGSAWEALMDLAELPRPLSGDHPLHVFCFSLARYSEGPAAGPLRAWARNGVATLEPLPRVGGPGTITETQVVASTEVPARYREQKVDRDADGSTGTPARLVVWVTHADRRNRYLVEHWTRLRDDPHGPVEFREHGHPGALPPEEIGRYVCDLVDGLESDRRMVFHDGIRVEWVIPLALISELRAELWQQAVVPSDAVGDQRLGARAQVVYRLPEFARRGDESNGALEACDRKWTRLCRSGSGGFLDVHDGNGSRGHQDAEQRIRLIEDDDLAIFATGSCSHEEWLSDVSCAVSAGVPVVVWRSERHRHQISDGLGAMRSGAKMVVPIAHIRGFPLILHESRTQSVRCGDPGYIRDSFGVSVIYHDSQPLRPPEAGPLSVSGIR
;
A
#
# COMPACT_ATOMS: atom_id res chain seq x y z
N MET A 1 31.19 -30.76 21.15
CA MET A 1 31.25 -30.31 19.73
C MET A 1 30.83 -28.85 19.59
N SER A 2 29.72 -28.43 20.23
CA SER A 2 29.23 -27.04 20.19
C SER A 2 30.25 -25.96 20.60
N ALA A 3 31.00 -26.14 21.70
CA ALA A 3 31.96 -25.12 22.17
C ALA A 3 33.08 -24.78 21.16
N ARG A 4 33.59 -25.76 20.40
CA ARG A 4 34.62 -25.50 19.38
C ARG A 4 34.04 -24.72 18.20
N LEU A 5 32.83 -25.08 17.76
CA LEU A 5 32.13 -24.36 16.69
C LEU A 5 31.79 -22.92 17.10
N GLN A 6 31.49 -22.69 18.39
CA GLN A 6 31.30 -21.35 18.93
C GLN A 6 32.59 -20.53 18.84
N GLU A 7 33.74 -21.07 19.27
CA GLU A 7 35.03 -20.37 19.15
C GLU A 7 35.39 -20.07 17.70
N ASP A 8 35.20 -21.03 16.79
CA ASP A 8 35.47 -20.85 15.36
C ASP A 8 34.56 -19.75 14.77
N LEU A 9 33.30 -19.68 15.20
CA LEU A 9 32.36 -18.63 14.79
C LEU A 9 32.74 -17.26 15.36
N VAL A 10 33.14 -17.19 16.64
CA VAL A 10 33.62 -15.96 17.27
C VAL A 10 34.82 -15.42 16.52
N ALA A 11 35.80 -16.28 16.22
CA ALA A 11 36.97 -15.90 15.43
C ALA A 11 36.58 -15.35 14.05
N ALA A 12 35.66 -16.01 13.34
CA ALA A 12 35.20 -15.55 12.03
C ALA A 12 34.43 -14.21 12.07
N LEU A 13 33.66 -13.96 13.14
CA LEU A 13 32.89 -12.73 13.31
C LEU A 13 33.76 -11.55 13.75
N CYS A 14 34.89 -11.79 14.42
CA CYS A 14 35.85 -10.74 14.76
C CYS A 14 36.47 -10.06 13.53
N ASP A 15 36.39 -10.66 12.34
CA ASP A 15 36.89 -10.13 11.08
C ASP A 15 35.80 -9.43 10.23
N VAL A 16 34.60 -9.18 10.78
CA VAL A 16 33.48 -8.55 10.07
C VAL A 16 33.41 -7.05 10.36
N ASP A 17 33.40 -6.22 9.31
CA ASP A 17 33.52 -4.76 9.41
C ASP A 17 32.42 -4.11 10.25
N CYS A 18 31.18 -4.57 10.12
CA CYS A 18 30.07 -4.03 10.90
C CYS A 18 30.17 -4.32 12.41
N LEU A 19 31.01 -5.28 12.81
CA LEU A 19 31.29 -5.63 14.21
C LEU A 19 32.56 -4.94 14.72
N THR A 20 33.61 -4.83 13.90
CA THR A 20 34.90 -4.23 14.29
C THR A 20 34.83 -2.72 14.47
N HIS A 21 34.04 -2.02 13.66
CA HIS A 21 33.89 -0.57 13.75
C HIS A 21 32.88 -0.17 14.85
N PRO A 22 33.28 0.64 15.86
CA PRO A 22 32.41 0.98 16.99
C PRO A 22 31.07 1.60 16.61
N ASP A 23 31.06 2.49 15.61
CA ASP A 23 29.84 3.17 15.18
C ASP A 23 28.90 2.22 14.41
N ARG A 24 29.44 1.36 13.53
CA ARG A 24 28.66 0.34 12.83
C ARG A 24 28.12 -0.71 13.81
N ARG A 25 28.92 -1.11 14.80
CA ARG A 25 28.51 -2.01 15.88
C ARG A 25 27.35 -1.45 16.68
N ARG A 26 27.32 -0.14 16.96
CA ARG A 26 26.17 0.53 17.59
C ARG A 26 24.94 0.55 16.68
N GLN A 27 25.11 0.75 15.38
CA GLN A 27 24.00 0.70 14.41
C GLN A 27 23.39 -0.70 14.35
N LEU A 28 24.23 -1.74 14.24
CA LEU A 28 23.81 -3.13 14.30
C LEU A 28 23.08 -3.42 15.62
N HIS A 29 23.68 -3.04 16.76
CA HIS A 29 23.06 -3.21 18.08
C HIS A 29 21.68 -2.57 18.13
N GLY A 30 21.49 -1.38 17.56
CA GLY A 30 20.19 -0.71 17.47
C GLY A 30 19.10 -1.52 16.77
N ARG A 31 19.46 -2.42 15.85
CA ARG A 31 18.54 -3.25 15.05
C ARG A 31 18.30 -4.66 15.61
N LEU A 32 19.13 -5.13 16.53
CA LEU A 32 18.97 -6.48 17.12
C LEU A 32 17.67 -6.61 17.92
N PRO A 33 17.13 -7.85 18.08
CA PRO A 33 15.97 -8.11 18.94
C PRO A 33 16.13 -7.52 20.34
N THR A 34 15.07 -6.92 20.89
CA THR A 34 15.15 -6.18 22.17
C THR A 34 15.68 -7.02 23.33
N LYS A 35 15.36 -8.32 23.36
CA LYS A 35 15.85 -9.26 24.39
C LYS A 35 17.37 -9.46 24.32
N LEU A 36 17.94 -9.40 23.11
CA LEU A 36 19.37 -9.53 22.86
C LEU A 36 20.10 -8.22 23.19
N ARG A 37 19.58 -7.07 22.69
CA ARG A 37 20.16 -5.73 22.93
C ARG A 37 20.43 -5.43 24.39
N ARG A 38 19.50 -5.77 25.28
CA ARG A 38 19.59 -5.51 26.73
C ARG A 38 20.73 -6.24 27.43
N ARG A 39 21.35 -7.24 26.78
CA ARG A 39 22.43 -8.06 27.35
C ARG A 39 23.79 -7.81 26.72
N LEU A 40 23.84 -7.02 25.65
CA LEU A 40 25.07 -6.73 24.93
C LEU A 40 25.58 -5.34 25.28
N ASN A 41 26.88 -5.22 25.52
CA ASN A 41 27.55 -3.95 25.76
C ASN A 41 28.48 -3.60 24.60
N THR A 42 28.08 -2.61 23.79
CA THR A 42 28.83 -2.16 22.61
C THR A 42 30.11 -1.38 22.95
N GLY A 43 30.42 -1.14 24.23
CA GLY A 43 31.66 -0.52 24.69
C GLY A 43 32.80 -1.50 24.98
N GLN A 44 32.54 -2.82 24.93
CA GLN A 44 33.57 -3.84 25.19
C GLN A 44 34.55 -3.99 24.02
N ASP A 45 35.67 -4.67 24.31
CA ASP A 45 36.58 -5.20 23.30
C ASP A 45 35.82 -6.09 22.29
N ILE A 46 36.31 -6.14 21.06
CA ILE A 46 35.63 -6.85 19.97
C ILE A 46 35.45 -8.34 20.27
N ASP A 47 36.47 -9.03 20.80
CA ASP A 47 36.37 -10.47 21.09
C ASP A 47 35.30 -10.76 22.14
N VAL A 48 35.28 -9.94 23.20
CA VAL A 48 34.30 -10.05 24.29
C VAL A 48 32.89 -9.77 23.77
N PHE A 49 32.72 -8.71 22.97
CA PHE A 49 31.43 -8.38 22.39
C PHE A 49 30.87 -9.48 21.48
N VAL A 50 31.71 -10.02 20.58
CA VAL A 50 31.30 -11.06 19.63
C VAL A 50 30.98 -12.36 20.35
N ARG A 51 31.77 -12.74 21.35
CA ARG A 51 31.52 -13.90 22.21
C ARG A 51 30.18 -13.77 22.93
N ASP A 52 29.92 -12.62 23.57
CA ASP A 52 28.64 -12.34 24.22
C ASP A 52 27.47 -12.36 23.20
N LEU A 53 27.68 -11.81 21.99
CA LEU A 53 26.67 -11.83 20.92
C LEU A 53 26.30 -13.26 20.51
N VAL A 54 27.28 -14.11 20.22
CA VAL A 54 27.06 -15.50 19.81
C VAL A 54 26.37 -16.29 20.91
N GLU A 55 26.87 -16.20 22.15
CA GLU A 55 26.30 -16.91 23.30
C GLU A 55 24.84 -16.49 23.54
N GLN A 56 24.58 -15.18 23.58
CA GLN A 56 23.25 -14.65 23.86
C GLN A 56 22.26 -14.90 22.71
N ALA A 57 22.73 -14.98 21.46
CA ALA A 57 21.92 -15.32 20.30
C ALA A 57 21.52 -16.79 20.31
N GLN A 58 22.47 -17.70 20.56
CA GLN A 58 22.18 -19.13 20.63
C GLN A 58 21.26 -19.49 21.80
N LEU A 59 21.48 -18.88 22.98
CA LEU A 59 20.62 -19.08 24.14
C LEU A 59 19.15 -18.75 23.84
N ARG A 60 18.90 -17.81 22.92
CA ARG A 60 17.57 -17.34 22.55
C ARG A 60 17.03 -17.91 21.25
N GLY A 61 17.82 -18.73 20.55
CA GLY A 61 17.47 -19.21 19.21
C GLY A 61 17.28 -18.07 18.23
N SER A 62 18.19 -17.09 18.23
CA SER A 62 18.14 -15.93 17.35
C SER A 62 19.45 -15.74 16.56
N LEU A 63 20.27 -16.79 16.43
CA LEU A 63 21.53 -16.73 15.70
C LEU A 63 21.27 -16.45 14.21
N GLY A 64 20.23 -17.04 13.62
CA GLY A 64 19.85 -16.79 12.23
C GLY A 64 19.48 -15.33 11.98
N CYS A 65 18.68 -14.73 12.87
CA CYS A 65 18.34 -13.30 12.82
C CYS A 65 19.58 -12.39 12.93
N VAL A 66 20.48 -12.68 13.86
CA VAL A 66 21.72 -11.90 14.05
C VAL A 66 22.60 -11.95 12.80
N LEU A 67 22.82 -13.14 12.24
CA LEU A 67 23.66 -13.29 11.05
C LEU A 67 23.07 -12.60 9.82
N ARG A 68 21.73 -12.55 9.69
CA ARG A 68 21.08 -11.79 8.62
C ARG A 68 21.25 -10.28 8.77
N TRP A 69 21.18 -9.74 9.99
CA TRP A 69 21.49 -8.33 10.21
C TRP A 69 22.96 -8.00 9.91
N ILE A 70 23.87 -8.87 10.32
CA ILE A 70 25.30 -8.72 10.00
C ILE A 70 25.50 -8.70 8.47
N ASP A 71 24.89 -9.64 7.77
CA ASP A 71 24.94 -9.73 6.30
C ASP A 71 24.35 -8.49 5.60
N PHE A 72 23.26 -7.96 6.13
CA PHE A 72 22.64 -6.72 5.66
C PHE A 72 23.55 -5.48 5.82
N PHE A 73 24.31 -5.38 6.92
CA PHE A 73 25.19 -4.23 7.16
C PHE A 73 26.56 -4.32 6.47
N ASP A 74 26.96 -5.52 6.07
CA ASP A 74 28.27 -5.80 5.48
C ASP A 74 28.19 -6.18 3.99
N ASP A 75 27.01 -6.00 3.36
CA ASP A 75 26.73 -6.27 1.94
C ASP A 75 27.29 -7.64 1.47
N SER A 76 27.07 -8.69 2.28
CA SER A 76 27.55 -10.05 1.99
C SER A 76 29.05 -10.17 1.71
N SER A 77 29.88 -9.45 2.48
CA SER A 77 31.34 -9.54 2.39
C SER A 77 31.88 -10.96 2.55
N LEU A 78 33.15 -11.16 2.17
CA LEU A 78 33.80 -12.47 2.27
C LEU A 78 33.83 -12.97 3.73
N SER A 79 34.12 -12.08 4.69
CA SER A 79 34.14 -12.39 6.13
C SER A 79 32.76 -12.86 6.60
N VAL A 80 31.68 -12.20 6.18
CA VAL A 80 30.32 -12.64 6.51
C VAL A 80 30.00 -14.01 5.92
N ARG A 81 30.36 -14.26 4.65
CA ARG A 81 30.14 -15.58 4.03
C ARG A 81 30.90 -16.68 4.77
N GLN A 82 32.13 -16.41 5.22
CA GLN A 82 32.90 -17.34 6.05
C GLN A 82 32.23 -17.58 7.40
N ALA A 83 31.81 -16.51 8.10
CA ALA A 83 31.09 -16.62 9.36
C ALA A 83 29.77 -17.42 9.22
N ARG A 84 28.99 -17.18 8.16
CA ARG A 84 27.77 -17.97 7.85
C ARG A 84 28.09 -19.44 7.59
N GLY A 85 29.18 -19.73 6.89
CA GLY A 85 29.68 -21.08 6.66
C GLY A 85 30.03 -21.80 7.98
N THR A 86 30.75 -21.12 8.87
CA THR A 86 31.09 -21.64 10.21
C THR A 86 29.86 -21.82 11.10
N ALA A 87 28.88 -20.92 11.00
CA ALA A 87 27.64 -20.98 11.76
C ALA A 87 26.65 -22.06 11.27
N ALA A 88 26.82 -22.59 10.05
CA ALA A 88 25.83 -23.47 9.41
C ALA A 88 25.39 -24.67 10.29
N PRO A 89 26.29 -25.40 10.99
CA PRO A 89 25.87 -26.49 11.87
C PRO A 89 25.07 -26.01 13.09
N LEU A 90 25.39 -24.83 13.62
CA LEU A 90 24.68 -24.24 14.77
C LEU A 90 23.30 -23.74 14.35
N LEU A 91 23.19 -23.18 13.14
CA LEU A 91 21.92 -22.75 12.55
C LEU A 91 21.01 -23.94 12.25
N ALA A 92 21.54 -25.06 11.75
CA ALA A 92 20.73 -26.25 11.48
C ALA A 92 20.01 -26.74 12.75
N GLU A 93 20.70 -26.75 13.91
CA GLU A 93 20.09 -27.12 15.18
C GLU A 93 19.00 -26.12 15.62
N GLU A 94 19.25 -24.82 15.46
CA GLU A 94 18.28 -23.75 15.75
C GLU A 94 17.03 -23.84 14.86
N GLU A 95 17.22 -24.04 13.55
CA GLU A 95 16.16 -24.14 12.56
C GLU A 95 15.26 -25.36 12.83
N ILE A 96 15.84 -26.53 13.09
CA ILE A 96 15.08 -27.74 13.44
C ILE A 96 14.25 -27.51 14.71
N ARG A 97 14.84 -26.85 15.72
CA ARG A 97 14.14 -26.54 16.97
C ARG A 97 12.96 -25.59 16.74
N ALA A 98 13.15 -24.53 15.95
CA ALA A 98 12.10 -23.57 15.60
C ALA A 98 10.97 -24.25 14.83
N LEU A 99 11.30 -25.05 13.81
CA LEU A 99 10.32 -25.79 13.02
C LEU A 99 9.55 -26.82 13.85
N SER A 100 10.22 -27.55 14.74
CA SER A 100 9.57 -28.51 15.65
C SER A 100 8.56 -27.83 16.58
N GLY A 101 8.82 -26.58 16.98
CA GLY A 101 7.91 -25.79 17.81
C GLY A 101 6.57 -25.49 17.12
N VAL A 102 6.57 -25.42 15.79
CA VAL A 102 5.38 -25.11 14.98
C VAL A 102 4.73 -26.39 14.41
N LEU A 103 5.54 -27.23 13.77
CA LEU A 103 5.10 -28.41 13.02
C LEU A 103 4.75 -29.62 13.92
N GLY A 104 5.07 -29.54 15.22
CA GLY A 104 5.03 -30.66 16.14
C GLY A 104 6.35 -31.44 16.16
N PRO A 105 6.43 -32.54 16.93
CA PRO A 105 7.63 -33.38 16.93
C PRO A 105 7.90 -33.88 15.51
N LEU A 106 9.03 -33.43 14.94
CA LEU A 106 9.49 -33.91 13.65
C LEU A 106 9.92 -35.37 13.78
N TYR A 107 9.73 -36.16 12.72
CA TYR A 107 10.00 -37.61 12.69
C TYR A 107 11.49 -37.94 12.83
N GLU A 108 11.84 -39.23 12.95
CA GLU A 108 13.23 -39.70 13.08
C GLU A 108 14.18 -39.19 11.97
N ASP A 109 13.64 -38.79 10.81
CA ASP A 109 14.37 -38.24 9.65
C ASP A 109 14.33 -36.69 9.55
N ALA A 110 14.04 -35.96 10.63
CA ALA A 110 13.86 -34.49 10.63
C ALA A 110 15.01 -33.70 9.97
N GLU A 111 16.26 -34.05 10.30
CA GLU A 111 17.45 -33.39 9.73
C GLU A 111 17.50 -33.55 8.21
N ARG A 112 17.13 -34.75 7.71
CA ARG A 112 17.11 -35.04 6.28
C ARG A 112 15.99 -34.28 5.58
N GLU A 113 14.78 -34.27 6.14
CA GLU A 113 13.64 -33.55 5.55
C GLU A 113 13.88 -32.04 5.51
N VAL A 114 14.33 -31.46 6.62
CA VAL A 114 14.71 -30.05 6.71
C VAL A 114 15.82 -29.72 5.72
N GLY A 115 16.85 -30.57 5.63
CA GLY A 115 17.93 -30.41 4.65
C GLY A 115 17.45 -30.42 3.20
N LEU A 116 16.49 -31.30 2.85
CA LEU A 116 15.90 -31.36 1.51
C LEU A 116 15.10 -30.10 1.18
N VAL A 117 14.27 -29.64 2.10
CA VAL A 117 13.46 -28.42 1.90
C VAL A 117 14.34 -27.19 1.83
N ARG A 118 15.33 -27.07 2.73
CA ARG A 118 16.31 -25.98 2.74
C ARG A 118 17.09 -25.91 1.44
N ALA A 119 17.67 -27.03 0.99
CA ALA A 119 18.43 -27.07 -0.26
C ALA A 119 17.61 -26.69 -1.50
N TRP A 120 16.29 -26.95 -1.47
CA TRP A 120 15.37 -26.51 -2.52
C TRP A 120 15.04 -25.02 -2.39
N LEU A 121 14.66 -24.55 -1.19
CA LEU A 121 14.26 -23.17 -0.95
C LEU A 121 15.41 -22.16 -1.01
N ASP A 122 16.65 -22.56 -0.74
CA ASP A 122 17.82 -21.72 -0.96
C ASP A 122 18.06 -21.41 -2.45
N ARG A 123 17.51 -22.24 -3.36
CA ARG A 123 17.53 -21.97 -4.81
C ARG A 123 16.34 -21.13 -5.28
N VAL A 124 15.29 -21.04 -4.47
CA VAL A 124 14.11 -20.22 -4.75
C VAL A 124 14.39 -18.82 -4.21
N GLY A 125 14.47 -17.84 -5.10
CA GLY A 125 14.73 -16.46 -4.71
C GLY A 125 13.58 -15.94 -3.85
N TYR A 126 13.88 -15.07 -2.88
CA TYR A 126 12.84 -14.46 -2.06
C TYR A 126 11.76 -13.76 -2.89
N LYS A 127 12.15 -13.11 -4.01
CA LYS A 127 11.21 -12.43 -4.93
C LYS A 127 10.09 -13.33 -5.44
N ASP A 128 10.35 -14.62 -5.61
CA ASP A 128 9.38 -15.58 -6.12
C ASP A 128 8.30 -15.93 -5.09
N VAL A 129 8.59 -15.70 -3.81
CA VAL A 129 7.70 -15.96 -2.68
C VAL A 129 7.30 -14.69 -1.92
N GLU A 130 7.79 -13.53 -2.36
CA GLU A 130 7.64 -12.25 -1.63
C GLU A 130 6.17 -11.91 -1.42
N SER A 131 5.33 -11.99 -2.46
CA SER A 131 3.89 -11.70 -2.35
C SER A 131 3.21 -12.61 -1.32
N LEU A 132 3.49 -13.91 -1.36
CA LEU A 132 2.91 -14.90 -0.45
C LEU A 132 3.41 -14.70 0.99
N TYR A 133 4.72 -14.50 1.17
CA TYR A 133 5.29 -14.20 2.49
C TYR A 133 4.68 -12.93 3.07
N MET A 134 4.59 -11.86 2.27
CA MET A 134 4.04 -10.58 2.71
C MET A 134 2.56 -10.68 3.08
N GLU A 135 1.77 -11.45 2.34
CA GLU A 135 0.37 -11.75 2.67
C GLU A 135 0.24 -12.45 4.03
N LEU A 136 1.13 -13.41 4.31
CA LEU A 136 1.10 -14.21 5.54
C LEU A 136 1.58 -13.47 6.80
N VAL A 137 2.46 -12.47 6.61
CA VAL A 137 2.91 -11.56 7.67
C VAL A 137 1.96 -10.37 7.82
N ALA A 138 1.20 -10.00 6.78
CA ALA A 138 0.28 -8.86 6.80
C ALA A 138 -0.75 -8.99 7.92
N GLY A 139 -0.94 -7.90 8.68
CA GLY A 139 -1.91 -7.84 9.78
C GLY A 139 -1.46 -8.50 11.09
N ARG A 140 -0.23 -9.03 11.17
CA ARG A 140 0.34 -9.51 12.44
C ARG A 140 1.07 -8.38 13.15
N SER A 141 0.66 -8.10 14.38
CA SER A 141 1.25 -7.04 15.23
C SER A 141 2.66 -7.37 15.70
N ASP A 142 3.06 -8.64 15.61
CA ASP A 142 4.38 -9.10 16.01
C ASP A 142 5.36 -8.87 14.85
N THR A 143 6.16 -7.83 15.01
CA THR A 143 7.22 -7.49 14.05
C THR A 143 8.26 -8.60 14.05
N ILE A 144 8.54 -9.14 12.87
CA ILE A 144 9.70 -10.01 12.67
C ILE A 144 10.95 -9.13 12.87
N ASP A 145 11.77 -9.46 13.86
CA ASP A 145 12.92 -8.65 14.29
C ASP A 145 14.14 -8.80 13.34
N SER A 146 13.95 -9.29 12.11
CA SER A 146 15.01 -9.55 11.13
C SER A 146 14.90 -8.67 9.88
N PRO A 147 15.99 -8.46 9.11
CA PRO A 147 15.89 -7.80 7.83
C PRO A 147 15.10 -8.69 6.84
N ARG A 148 14.75 -8.14 5.67
CA ARG A 148 14.02 -8.89 4.65
C ARG A 148 14.77 -10.17 4.27
N PRO A 149 14.07 -11.32 4.10
CA PRO A 149 14.69 -12.55 3.67
C PRO A 149 15.42 -12.41 2.33
N GLY A 150 16.60 -13.02 2.22
CA GLY A 150 17.33 -13.18 0.97
C GLY A 150 16.88 -14.38 0.14
N SER A 151 16.32 -15.41 0.80
CA SER A 151 15.82 -16.63 0.17
C SER A 151 14.43 -17.01 0.67
N ALA A 152 13.77 -17.92 -0.05
CA ALA A 152 12.50 -18.49 0.42
C ALA A 152 12.67 -19.34 1.70
N TRP A 153 13.88 -19.85 1.96
CA TRP A 153 14.19 -20.54 3.22
C TRP A 153 14.16 -19.58 4.40
N GLU A 154 14.83 -18.42 4.27
CA GLU A 154 14.82 -17.39 5.30
C GLU A 154 13.39 -16.87 5.55
N ALA A 155 12.57 -16.75 4.50
CA ALA A 155 11.16 -16.40 4.61
C ALA A 155 10.35 -17.47 5.38
N LEU A 156 10.63 -18.74 5.15
CA LEU A 156 9.99 -19.84 5.88
C LEU A 156 10.38 -19.80 7.37
N MET A 157 11.64 -19.54 7.69
CA MET A 157 12.13 -19.45 9.07
C MET A 157 11.51 -18.28 9.83
N ASP A 158 11.38 -17.12 9.20
CA ASP A 158 10.64 -15.98 9.74
C ASP A 158 9.21 -16.35 10.13
N LEU A 159 8.51 -17.09 9.26
CA LEU A 159 7.15 -17.54 9.55
C LEU A 159 7.11 -18.60 10.66
N ALA A 160 8.20 -19.33 10.90
CA ALA A 160 8.32 -20.29 12.00
C ALA A 160 8.49 -19.59 13.35
N GLU A 161 9.11 -18.41 13.38
CA GLU A 161 9.35 -17.62 14.58
C GLU A 161 8.11 -16.83 15.04
N LEU A 162 7.11 -16.66 14.16
CA LEU A 162 5.87 -15.99 14.50
C LEU A 162 5.11 -16.76 15.60
N PRO A 163 4.44 -16.05 16.53
CA PRO A 163 3.61 -16.70 17.52
C PRO A 163 2.41 -17.40 16.87
N ARG A 164 1.99 -18.50 17.49
CA ARG A 164 0.80 -19.22 17.06
C ARG A 164 -0.42 -18.29 17.14
N PRO A 165 -1.20 -18.15 16.06
CA PRO A 165 -2.38 -17.30 16.08
C PRO A 165 -3.44 -17.86 17.02
N LEU A 166 -4.27 -16.98 17.60
CA LEU A 166 -5.38 -17.37 18.47
C LEU A 166 -6.50 -18.13 17.71
N SER A 167 -6.58 -17.91 16.40
CA SER A 167 -7.52 -18.57 15.49
C SER A 167 -6.92 -18.70 14.09
N GLY A 168 -7.23 -19.80 13.40
CA GLY A 168 -6.75 -20.08 12.04
C GLY A 168 -5.41 -20.82 12.00
N ASP A 169 -4.99 -21.18 10.78
CA ASP A 169 -3.79 -21.98 10.55
C ASP A 169 -2.52 -21.13 10.79
N HIS A 170 -1.44 -21.77 11.23
CA HIS A 170 -0.14 -21.09 11.33
C HIS A 170 0.32 -20.64 9.93
N PRO A 171 0.90 -19.43 9.78
CA PRO A 171 1.38 -18.93 8.48
C PRO A 171 2.31 -19.89 7.78
N LEU A 172 3.20 -20.52 8.57
CA LEU A 172 4.12 -21.52 8.06
C LEU A 172 3.39 -22.67 7.35
N HIS A 173 2.25 -23.14 7.86
CA HIS A 173 1.49 -24.21 7.20
C HIS A 173 0.90 -23.75 5.87
N VAL A 174 0.38 -22.53 5.81
CA VAL A 174 -0.17 -21.93 4.57
C VAL A 174 0.94 -21.67 3.55
N PHE A 175 2.12 -21.25 4.01
CA PHE A 175 3.30 -21.07 3.18
C PHE A 175 3.76 -22.39 2.58
N CYS A 176 3.89 -23.43 3.41
CA CYS A 176 4.24 -24.79 2.98
C CYS A 176 3.20 -25.36 2.01
N PHE A 177 1.90 -25.13 2.25
CA PHE A 177 0.82 -25.57 1.37
C PHE A 177 0.96 -24.96 -0.03
N SER A 178 1.22 -23.65 -0.08
CA SER A 178 1.37 -22.92 -1.33
C SER A 178 2.61 -23.37 -2.09
N LEU A 179 3.76 -23.52 -1.41
CA LEU A 179 5.00 -24.00 -2.02
C LEU A 179 4.90 -25.44 -2.51
N ALA A 180 4.19 -26.31 -1.80
CA ALA A 180 3.98 -27.70 -2.18
C ALA A 180 3.26 -27.89 -3.53
N ARG A 181 2.56 -26.85 -4.03
CA ARG A 181 1.91 -26.85 -5.36
C ARG A 181 2.91 -26.67 -6.50
N TYR A 182 4.03 -26.01 -6.23
CA TYR A 182 5.06 -25.66 -7.22
C TYR A 182 6.34 -26.46 -7.05
N SER A 183 6.52 -27.14 -5.92
CA SER A 183 7.68 -27.99 -5.67
C SER A 183 7.62 -29.25 -6.52
N GLU A 184 8.63 -29.45 -7.36
CA GLU A 184 8.94 -30.72 -8.01
C GLU A 184 10.14 -31.38 -7.32
N GLY A 185 10.13 -32.72 -7.21
CA GLY A 185 11.25 -33.47 -6.64
C GLY A 185 11.18 -33.71 -5.11
N PRO A 186 12.32 -33.97 -4.45
CA PRO A 186 12.35 -34.58 -3.12
C PRO A 186 11.83 -33.70 -1.97
N ALA A 187 11.75 -32.37 -2.17
CA ALA A 187 11.20 -31.44 -1.19
C ALA A 187 9.65 -31.43 -1.15
N ALA A 188 8.98 -31.95 -2.18
CA ALA A 188 7.52 -31.89 -2.29
C ALA A 188 6.78 -32.72 -1.23
N GLY A 189 7.34 -33.88 -0.87
CA GLY A 189 6.79 -34.74 0.18
C GLY A 189 6.77 -34.04 1.54
N PRO A 190 7.95 -33.60 2.05
CA PRO A 190 8.05 -32.85 3.29
C PRO A 190 7.17 -31.60 3.34
N LEU A 191 7.16 -30.75 2.30
CA LEU A 191 6.32 -29.55 2.27
C LEU A 191 4.82 -29.86 2.38
N ARG A 192 4.35 -30.94 1.73
CA ARG A 192 2.95 -31.40 1.86
C ARG A 192 2.64 -31.93 3.25
N ALA A 193 3.59 -32.63 3.88
CA ALA A 193 3.43 -33.11 5.25
C ALA A 193 3.34 -31.92 6.23
N TRP A 194 4.23 -30.94 6.08
CA TRP A 194 4.26 -29.74 6.90
C TRP A 194 2.99 -28.90 6.72
N ALA A 195 2.42 -28.83 5.52
CA ALA A 195 1.15 -28.18 5.27
C ALA A 195 -0.03 -28.86 6.01
N ARG A 196 -0.10 -30.20 5.96
CA ARG A 196 -1.24 -30.97 6.51
C ARG A 196 -1.37 -30.89 8.03
N ASN A 197 -0.28 -30.69 8.75
CA ASN A 197 -0.32 -30.57 10.21
C ASN A 197 -1.06 -29.30 10.71
N GLY A 198 -1.41 -28.38 9.81
CA GLY A 198 -2.12 -27.14 10.13
C GLY A 198 -3.58 -27.05 9.69
N VAL A 199 -4.07 -27.86 8.74
CA VAL A 199 -5.33 -27.55 8.03
C VAL A 199 -6.54 -28.27 8.65
N ALA A 200 -7.39 -27.53 9.36
CA ALA A 200 -8.73 -28.00 9.76
C ALA A 200 -9.86 -27.55 8.81
N THR A 201 -9.66 -26.58 7.92
CA THR A 201 -10.73 -26.07 7.04
C THR A 201 -10.19 -25.43 5.76
N LEU A 202 -10.01 -26.24 4.72
CA LEU A 202 -10.09 -25.79 3.33
C LEU A 202 -10.76 -26.92 2.53
N GLU A 203 -12.06 -26.78 2.27
CA GLU A 203 -12.72 -27.60 1.26
C GLU A 203 -12.10 -27.32 -0.13
N PRO A 204 -12.05 -28.33 -1.01
CA PRO A 204 -11.45 -28.17 -2.33
C PRO A 204 -12.34 -27.27 -3.21
N LEU A 205 -11.75 -26.22 -3.78
CA LEU A 205 -12.38 -25.37 -4.80
C LEU A 205 -12.92 -26.23 -5.98
N PRO A 206 -14.09 -25.88 -6.55
CA PRO A 206 -14.77 -26.71 -7.53
C PRO A 206 -13.99 -26.77 -8.85
N ARG A 207 -13.94 -27.97 -9.43
CA ARG A 207 -13.36 -28.21 -10.75
C ARG A 207 -14.18 -27.50 -11.83
N VAL A 208 -13.48 -26.78 -12.72
CA VAL A 208 -14.03 -26.30 -13.98
C VAL A 208 -14.42 -27.50 -14.85
N GLY A 209 -15.72 -27.63 -15.13
CA GLY A 209 -16.29 -28.54 -16.12
C GLY A 209 -17.60 -27.95 -16.62
N GLY A 210 -17.74 -27.80 -17.94
CA GLY A 210 -18.92 -27.19 -18.60
C GLY A 210 -20.18 -28.06 -18.56
N PRO A 211 -21.11 -27.85 -19.52
CA PRO A 211 -22.33 -27.06 -19.34
C PRO A 211 -23.57 -27.93 -19.11
N GLY A 212 -24.57 -27.42 -18.39
CA GLY A 212 -25.91 -28.01 -18.43
C GLY A 212 -26.86 -27.65 -17.29
N THR A 213 -27.92 -26.92 -17.66
CA THR A 213 -29.30 -27.00 -17.15
C THR A 213 -29.64 -26.30 -15.83
N ILE A 214 -30.48 -25.27 -16.01
CA ILE A 214 -31.26 -24.55 -15.01
C ILE A 214 -32.33 -25.49 -14.43
N THR A 215 -32.47 -25.53 -13.10
CA THR A 215 -33.79 -25.72 -12.50
C THR A 215 -33.96 -24.88 -11.23
N GLU A 216 -34.99 -24.07 -11.31
CA GLU A 216 -35.61 -23.18 -10.34
C GLU A 216 -36.30 -23.98 -9.21
N THR A 217 -36.15 -23.58 -7.95
CA THR A 217 -37.18 -23.85 -6.92
C THR A 217 -37.10 -22.81 -5.80
N GLN A 218 -38.12 -21.96 -5.72
CA GLN A 218 -38.50 -21.19 -4.54
C GLN A 218 -38.93 -22.11 -3.40
N VAL A 219 -38.83 -21.67 -2.13
CA VAL A 219 -39.93 -21.64 -1.14
C VAL A 219 -39.47 -20.98 0.20
N VAL A 220 -39.98 -19.77 0.43
CA VAL A 220 -40.76 -19.27 1.60
C VAL A 220 -40.20 -19.33 3.05
N ALA A 221 -39.79 -18.13 3.50
CA ALA A 221 -40.18 -17.33 4.68
C ALA A 221 -40.28 -17.86 6.14
N SER A 222 -39.72 -16.99 7.01
CA SER A 222 -40.04 -16.70 8.42
C SER A 222 -39.48 -17.68 9.47
N THR A 223 -38.76 -17.26 10.52
CA THR A 223 -39.28 -16.43 11.62
C THR A 223 -38.14 -15.89 12.51
N GLU A 224 -38.27 -14.61 12.88
CA GLU A 224 -37.79 -13.90 14.10
C GLU A 224 -36.31 -13.70 14.47
N VAL A 225 -36.07 -12.43 14.83
CA VAL A 225 -34.81 -11.75 15.18
C VAL A 225 -34.67 -11.68 16.70
N PRO A 226 -33.45 -11.89 17.23
CA PRO A 226 -32.97 -11.06 18.35
C PRO A 226 -31.82 -10.16 17.88
N ALA A 227 -31.99 -8.86 18.14
CA ALA A 227 -31.03 -7.82 17.85
C ALA A 227 -29.77 -7.98 18.72
N ARG A 228 -28.63 -8.28 18.09
CA ARG A 228 -27.26 -7.96 18.53
C ARG A 228 -26.30 -8.22 17.37
N TYR A 229 -25.47 -7.23 17.07
CA TYR A 229 -24.44 -7.21 16.01
C TYR A 229 -24.95 -7.19 14.57
N ARG A 230 -25.26 -5.97 14.09
CA ARG A 230 -25.43 -5.61 12.67
C ARG A 230 -24.10 -5.06 12.10
N GLU A 231 -23.00 -5.75 12.40
CA GLU A 231 -21.66 -5.53 11.81
C GLU A 231 -21.27 -6.80 11.05
N GLN A 232 -22.04 -7.14 10.02
CA GLN A 232 -21.63 -8.13 9.02
C GLN A 232 -22.50 -7.97 7.77
N LYS A 233 -22.18 -6.94 6.98
CA LYS A 233 -22.48 -6.90 5.54
C LYS A 233 -21.53 -5.92 4.83
N VAL A 234 -20.23 -6.17 4.97
CA VAL A 234 -19.18 -5.62 4.09
C VAL A 234 -18.21 -6.72 3.65
N ASP A 235 -18.07 -7.80 4.41
CA ASP A 235 -17.29 -8.97 3.97
C ASP A 235 -18.14 -9.97 3.17
N ARG A 236 -18.43 -9.61 1.91
CA ARG A 236 -18.71 -10.59 0.83
C ARG A 236 -18.63 -10.03 -0.60
N ASP A 237 -17.85 -8.98 -0.86
CA ASP A 237 -17.58 -8.49 -2.23
C ASP A 237 -16.08 -8.18 -2.46
N ALA A 238 -15.18 -8.97 -1.87
CA ALA A 238 -13.73 -8.82 -2.11
C ALA A 238 -13.21 -9.59 -3.34
N ASP A 239 -14.10 -10.18 -4.15
CA ASP A 239 -13.77 -10.73 -5.49
C ASP A 239 -14.90 -10.53 -6.52
N GLY A 240 -15.66 -9.43 -6.43
CA GLY A 240 -16.76 -9.12 -7.33
C GLY A 240 -16.84 -7.63 -7.65
N SER A 241 -16.17 -7.21 -8.74
CA SER A 241 -16.28 -5.90 -9.41
C SER A 241 -16.84 -4.73 -8.57
N THR A 242 -15.97 -4.01 -7.87
CA THR A 242 -16.19 -2.55 -7.79
C THR A 242 -15.96 -2.02 -9.21
N GLY A 243 -17.02 -1.64 -9.92
CA GLY A 243 -16.93 -1.22 -11.31
C GLY A 243 -16.02 0.00 -11.42
N THR A 244 -15.21 0.00 -12.47
CA THR A 244 -14.24 1.07 -12.69
C THR A 244 -14.97 2.27 -13.30
N PRO A 245 -14.88 3.49 -12.73
CA PRO A 245 -15.57 4.64 -13.30
C PRO A 245 -15.02 4.96 -14.69
N ALA A 246 -15.88 5.51 -15.54
CA ALA A 246 -15.45 6.19 -16.76
C ALA A 246 -14.60 7.39 -16.36
N ARG A 247 -13.50 7.64 -17.08
CA ARG A 247 -12.57 8.72 -16.71
C ARG A 247 -12.56 9.81 -17.75
N LEU A 248 -12.74 11.05 -17.31
CA LEU A 248 -12.53 12.26 -18.09
C LEU A 248 -11.29 12.97 -17.55
N VAL A 249 -10.19 12.94 -18.29
CA VAL A 249 -8.96 13.65 -17.92
C VAL A 249 -8.98 15.00 -18.62
N VAL A 250 -8.93 16.09 -17.86
CA VAL A 250 -8.94 17.46 -18.38
C VAL A 250 -7.65 18.15 -17.96
N TRP A 251 -6.86 18.56 -18.95
CA TRP A 251 -5.61 19.28 -18.77
C TRP A 251 -5.83 20.76 -19.02
N VAL A 252 -5.39 21.60 -18.09
CA VAL A 252 -5.48 23.05 -18.25
C VAL A 252 -4.12 23.69 -18.02
N THR A 253 -3.70 24.52 -18.98
CA THR A 253 -2.46 25.29 -18.92
C THR A 253 -2.72 26.74 -19.33
N HIS A 254 -1.89 27.67 -18.86
CA HIS A 254 -1.99 29.06 -19.31
C HIS A 254 -1.69 29.18 -20.80
N ALA A 255 -2.59 29.81 -21.55
CA ALA A 255 -2.40 30.10 -22.97
C ALA A 255 -1.64 31.43 -23.16
N ASP A 256 -2.09 32.48 -22.47
CA ASP A 256 -1.58 33.84 -22.64
C ASP A 256 -1.81 34.72 -21.40
N ARG A 257 -1.34 35.99 -21.49
CA ARG A 257 -1.51 37.02 -20.44
C ARG A 257 -2.94 37.57 -20.33
N ARG A 258 -3.89 37.13 -21.16
CA ARG A 258 -5.30 37.60 -21.16
C ARG A 258 -6.21 36.70 -20.33
N ASN A 259 -5.64 35.95 -19.39
CA ASN A 259 -6.35 35.01 -18.55
C ASN A 259 -7.10 33.93 -19.36
N ARG A 260 -6.51 33.48 -20.47
CA ARG A 260 -7.03 32.36 -21.25
C ARG A 260 -6.22 31.11 -20.97
N TYR A 261 -6.90 29.97 -21.09
CA TYR A 261 -6.36 28.68 -20.74
C TYR A 261 -6.48 27.71 -21.90
N LEU A 262 -5.39 27.04 -22.25
CA LEU A 262 -5.42 25.90 -23.16
C LEU A 262 -6.04 24.72 -22.42
N VAL A 263 -7.16 24.21 -22.94
CA VAL A 263 -7.84 23.04 -22.41
C VAL A 263 -7.65 21.88 -23.36
N GLU A 264 -7.20 20.75 -22.85
CA GLU A 264 -7.05 19.49 -23.58
C GLU A 264 -7.76 18.39 -22.78
N HIS A 265 -8.46 17.47 -23.42
CA HIS A 265 -9.13 16.40 -22.68
C HIS A 265 -8.97 15.03 -23.34
N TRP A 266 -9.11 14.00 -22.52
CA TRP A 266 -9.25 12.62 -22.94
C TRP A 266 -10.35 11.89 -22.20
N THR A 267 -11.05 11.00 -22.89
CA THR A 267 -11.97 10.04 -22.27
C THR A 267 -11.34 8.66 -22.20
N ARG A 268 -11.59 7.95 -21.10
CA ARG A 268 -11.24 6.54 -20.95
C ARG A 268 -12.45 5.70 -20.60
N LEU A 269 -12.72 4.71 -21.46
CA LEU A 269 -13.91 3.87 -21.42
C LEU A 269 -13.56 2.41 -21.68
N ARG A 270 -14.45 1.50 -21.29
CA ARG A 270 -14.48 0.10 -21.71
C ARG A 270 -15.46 -0.05 -22.86
N ASP A 271 -15.15 -0.95 -23.81
CA ASP A 271 -16.08 -1.29 -24.88
C ASP A 271 -16.91 -2.55 -24.56
N ASP A 272 -16.51 -3.32 -23.56
CA ASP A 272 -17.19 -4.53 -23.11
C ASP A 272 -17.02 -4.74 -21.58
N PRO A 273 -17.86 -5.57 -20.93
CA PRO A 273 -17.86 -5.74 -19.47
C PRO A 273 -16.54 -6.24 -18.87
N HIS A 274 -15.71 -6.94 -19.67
CA HIS A 274 -14.46 -7.56 -19.24
C HIS A 274 -13.23 -6.94 -19.92
N GLY A 275 -13.44 -5.96 -20.78
CA GLY A 275 -12.41 -5.30 -21.57
C GLY A 275 -11.56 -4.31 -20.77
N PRO A 276 -10.34 -4.01 -21.26
CA PRO A 276 -9.49 -3.00 -20.63
C PRO A 276 -10.09 -1.59 -20.76
N VAL A 277 -9.73 -0.71 -19.82
CA VAL A 277 -10.09 0.72 -19.89
C VAL A 277 -9.06 1.45 -20.77
N GLU A 278 -9.47 1.84 -21.97
CA GLU A 278 -8.59 2.44 -22.99
C GLU A 278 -8.90 3.91 -23.22
N PHE A 279 -7.93 4.66 -23.73
CA PHE A 279 -8.15 6.03 -24.22
C PHE A 279 -8.96 5.97 -25.51
N ARG A 280 -10.02 6.79 -25.60
CA ARG A 280 -10.97 6.74 -26.72
C ARG A 280 -11.08 8.06 -27.45
N GLU A 281 -11.41 9.13 -26.74
CA GLU A 281 -11.59 10.43 -27.37
C GLU A 281 -10.53 11.40 -26.86
N HIS A 282 -10.12 12.29 -27.76
CA HIS A 282 -9.19 13.38 -27.49
C HIS A 282 -9.76 14.63 -28.14
N GLY A 283 -9.70 15.75 -27.42
CA GLY A 283 -10.10 17.03 -27.97
C GLY A 283 -9.36 18.20 -27.37
N HIS A 284 -9.23 19.24 -28.18
CA HIS A 284 -8.57 20.48 -27.83
C HIS A 284 -9.39 21.66 -28.37
N PRO A 285 -10.34 22.22 -27.59
CA PRO A 285 -11.15 23.38 -28.00
C PRO A 285 -10.31 24.67 -28.18
N GLY A 286 -9.00 24.62 -27.92
CA GLY A 286 -8.11 25.76 -27.94
C GLY A 286 -8.12 26.52 -26.63
N ALA A 287 -7.89 27.83 -26.70
CA ALA A 287 -7.82 28.70 -25.53
C ALA A 287 -9.22 29.14 -25.08
N LEU A 288 -9.63 28.80 -23.87
CA LEU A 288 -10.91 29.18 -23.27
C LEU A 288 -10.72 30.20 -22.13
N PRO A 289 -11.63 31.16 -21.93
CA PRO A 289 -11.68 31.95 -20.72
C PRO A 289 -12.22 31.10 -19.54
N PRO A 290 -11.85 31.41 -18.28
CA PRO A 290 -12.13 30.55 -17.13
C PRO A 290 -13.62 30.26 -16.91
N GLU A 291 -14.50 31.22 -17.19
CA GLU A 291 -15.96 31.06 -17.12
C GLU A 291 -16.54 30.07 -18.14
N GLU A 292 -15.86 29.85 -19.25
CA GLU A 292 -16.30 28.88 -20.28
C GLU A 292 -15.78 27.48 -20.02
N ILE A 293 -14.67 27.33 -19.27
CA ILE A 293 -14.09 26.01 -19.00
C ILE A 293 -15.08 25.13 -18.22
N GLY A 294 -15.77 25.70 -17.23
CA GLY A 294 -16.75 24.96 -16.43
C GLY A 294 -17.91 24.44 -17.30
N ARG A 295 -18.43 25.28 -18.18
CA ARG A 295 -19.48 24.88 -19.15
C ARG A 295 -18.97 23.77 -20.07
N TYR A 296 -17.79 23.96 -20.65
CA TYR A 296 -17.18 22.99 -21.54
C TYR A 296 -17.01 21.61 -20.90
N VAL A 297 -16.54 21.55 -19.65
CA VAL A 297 -16.39 20.28 -18.93
C VAL A 297 -17.75 19.66 -18.57
N CYS A 298 -18.74 20.47 -18.18
CA CYS A 298 -20.10 19.97 -17.98
C CYS A 298 -20.68 19.36 -19.26
N ASP A 299 -20.48 19.99 -20.42
CA ASP A 299 -20.95 19.47 -21.71
C ASP A 299 -20.27 18.13 -22.06
N LEU A 300 -18.97 17.97 -21.74
CA LEU A 300 -18.27 16.69 -21.91
C LEU A 300 -18.82 15.59 -20.98
N VAL A 301 -19.21 15.95 -19.76
CA VAL A 301 -19.84 15.02 -18.82
C VAL A 301 -21.23 14.61 -19.31
N ASP A 302 -22.03 15.54 -19.83
CA ASP A 302 -23.33 15.24 -20.46
C ASP A 302 -23.16 14.26 -21.64
N GLY A 303 -22.12 14.49 -22.46
CA GLY A 303 -21.75 13.60 -23.55
C GLY A 303 -21.39 12.20 -23.08
N LEU A 304 -20.60 12.10 -22.01
CA LEU A 304 -20.24 10.82 -21.39
C LEU A 304 -21.46 10.11 -20.78
N GLU A 305 -22.30 10.80 -20.02
CA GLU A 305 -23.53 10.21 -19.44
C GLU A 305 -24.47 9.65 -20.51
N SER A 306 -24.44 10.22 -21.72
CA SER A 306 -25.23 9.77 -22.87
C SER A 306 -24.54 8.66 -23.70
N ASP A 307 -23.28 8.33 -23.40
CA ASP A 307 -22.52 7.30 -24.12
C ASP A 307 -23.01 5.89 -23.76
N ARG A 308 -23.24 5.06 -24.78
CA ARG A 308 -23.74 3.68 -24.60
C ARG A 308 -22.78 2.81 -23.79
N ARG A 309 -21.48 3.11 -23.80
CA ARG A 309 -20.44 2.38 -23.06
C ARG A 309 -20.52 2.60 -21.55
N MET A 310 -21.23 3.64 -21.09
CA MET A 310 -21.42 3.89 -19.66
C MET A 310 -22.09 2.74 -18.93
N VAL A 311 -22.79 1.84 -19.63
CA VAL A 311 -23.34 0.61 -19.05
C VAL A 311 -22.27 -0.31 -18.41
N PHE A 312 -21.00 -0.14 -18.77
CA PHE A 312 -19.86 -0.91 -18.22
C PHE A 312 -19.13 -0.18 -17.07
N HIS A 313 -19.67 0.94 -16.60
CA HIS A 313 -19.04 1.82 -15.62
C HIS A 313 -20.00 2.20 -14.49
N ASP A 314 -19.46 2.35 -13.27
CA ASP A 314 -20.25 2.67 -12.07
C ASP A 314 -20.45 4.20 -11.86
N GLY A 315 -20.05 5.00 -12.85
CA GLY A 315 -20.13 6.45 -12.79
C GLY A 315 -18.97 7.12 -13.52
N ILE A 316 -18.82 8.43 -13.29
CA ILE A 316 -17.82 9.27 -13.96
C ILE A 316 -16.82 9.79 -12.92
N ARG A 317 -15.53 9.75 -13.26
CA ARG A 317 -14.44 10.42 -12.55
C ARG A 317 -13.82 11.47 -13.45
N VAL A 318 -13.88 12.73 -13.02
CA VAL A 318 -13.22 13.87 -13.67
C VAL A 318 -11.88 14.11 -12.98
N GLU A 319 -10.81 14.07 -13.75
CA GLU A 319 -9.43 14.29 -13.29
C GLU A 319 -8.88 15.58 -13.86
N TRP A 320 -8.79 16.59 -13.00
CA TRP A 320 -8.37 17.93 -13.32
C TRP A 320 -6.86 18.08 -13.20
N VAL A 321 -6.14 18.05 -14.33
CA VAL A 321 -4.68 18.20 -14.38
C VAL A 321 -4.30 19.67 -14.53
N ILE A 322 -4.02 20.35 -13.42
CA ILE A 322 -3.79 21.81 -13.38
C ILE A 322 -2.69 22.26 -12.43
N PRO A 323 -1.97 23.36 -12.74
CA PRO A 323 -1.03 23.98 -11.80
C PRO A 323 -1.68 24.30 -10.45
N LEU A 324 -0.92 24.10 -9.37
CA LEU A 324 -1.40 24.31 -8.00
C LEU A 324 -2.01 25.70 -7.77
N ALA A 325 -1.41 26.75 -8.34
CA ALA A 325 -1.90 28.13 -8.22
C ALA A 325 -3.35 28.30 -8.72
N LEU A 326 -3.78 27.51 -9.71
CA LEU A 326 -5.09 27.63 -10.34
C LEU A 326 -6.20 26.84 -9.64
N ILE A 327 -5.84 25.96 -8.70
CA ILE A 327 -6.79 25.08 -8.03
C ILE A 327 -7.85 25.88 -7.25
N SER A 328 -7.45 26.99 -6.62
CA SER A 328 -8.38 27.84 -5.87
C SER A 328 -9.32 28.67 -6.77
N GLU A 329 -8.90 28.96 -7.99
CA GLU A 329 -9.67 29.74 -8.97
C GLU A 329 -10.65 28.84 -9.73
N LEU A 330 -10.23 27.63 -10.07
CA LEU A 330 -10.96 26.67 -10.90
C LEU A 330 -11.52 25.52 -10.07
N ARG A 331 -12.39 25.85 -9.12
CA ARG A 331 -13.05 24.88 -8.23
C ARG A 331 -14.10 24.03 -8.95
N ALA A 332 -13.63 22.99 -9.64
CA ALA A 332 -14.41 22.10 -10.48
C ALA A 332 -15.62 21.50 -9.77
N GLU A 333 -15.50 21.10 -8.49
CA GLU A 333 -16.60 20.48 -7.75
C GLU A 333 -17.82 21.41 -7.55
N LEU A 334 -17.65 22.73 -7.71
CA LEU A 334 -18.68 23.74 -7.53
C LEU A 334 -19.36 24.18 -8.82
N TRP A 335 -18.87 23.76 -9.99
CA TRP A 335 -19.45 24.22 -11.27
C TRP A 335 -20.85 23.69 -11.48
N GLN A 336 -21.72 24.57 -11.95
CA GLN A 336 -23.13 24.29 -12.22
C GLN A 336 -23.39 24.40 -13.71
N GLN A 337 -24.32 23.57 -14.20
CA GLN A 337 -24.83 23.72 -15.56
C GLN A 337 -25.61 25.05 -15.65
N ALA A 338 -25.37 25.82 -16.72
CA ALA A 338 -26.10 27.05 -16.95
C ALA A 338 -27.53 26.74 -17.44
N VAL A 339 -28.47 26.67 -16.49
CA VAL A 339 -29.95 26.83 -16.63
C VAL A 339 -30.78 25.63 -17.14
N VAL A 340 -31.65 25.12 -16.26
CA VAL A 340 -33.10 24.98 -16.50
C VAL A 340 -33.85 25.45 -15.23
N PRO A 341 -34.85 26.35 -15.33
CA PRO A 341 -35.73 26.68 -14.20
C PRO A 341 -36.73 25.55 -14.01
N SER A 342 -36.48 24.66 -13.06
CA SER A 342 -37.46 23.64 -12.66
C SER A 342 -37.22 23.25 -11.21
N ASP A 343 -38.27 23.33 -10.41
CA ASP A 343 -38.33 22.93 -9.00
C ASP A 343 -38.24 21.39 -8.79
N ALA A 344 -37.56 20.68 -9.68
CA ALA A 344 -37.48 19.23 -9.68
C ALA A 344 -36.03 18.71 -9.79
N VAL A 345 -35.54 18.27 -8.62
CA VAL A 345 -34.66 17.09 -8.39
C VAL A 345 -33.16 17.24 -8.70
N GLY A 346 -32.36 17.35 -7.63
CA GLY A 346 -30.91 17.08 -7.61
C GLY A 346 -30.00 18.30 -7.62
N ASP A 347 -28.88 18.23 -6.89
CA ASP A 347 -27.82 19.22 -6.95
C ASP A 347 -27.05 19.07 -8.27
N GLN A 348 -27.14 20.06 -9.16
CA GLN A 348 -26.51 20.02 -10.49
C GLN A 348 -25.03 20.39 -10.48
N ARG A 349 -24.42 20.55 -9.30
CA ARG A 349 -22.98 20.77 -9.21
C ARG A 349 -22.21 19.55 -9.72
N LEU A 350 -21.11 19.80 -10.45
CA LEU A 350 -20.27 18.74 -11.02
C LEU A 350 -19.83 17.71 -9.96
N GLY A 351 -19.54 18.15 -8.72
CA GLY A 351 -19.17 17.24 -7.64
C GLY A 351 -20.25 16.25 -7.19
N ALA A 352 -21.54 16.54 -7.46
CA ALA A 352 -22.64 15.60 -7.26
C ALA A 352 -22.92 14.72 -8.49
N ARG A 353 -22.39 15.08 -9.66
CA ARG A 353 -22.53 14.29 -10.89
C ARG A 353 -21.38 13.32 -11.12
N ALA A 354 -20.19 13.68 -10.65
CA ALA A 354 -18.98 12.90 -10.85
C ALA A 354 -18.05 12.95 -9.63
N GLN A 355 -17.18 11.95 -9.53
CA GLN A 355 -16.01 12.00 -8.66
C GLN A 355 -15.04 13.04 -9.22
N VAL A 356 -14.73 14.09 -8.45
CA VAL A 356 -13.81 15.16 -8.89
C VAL A 356 -12.51 15.08 -8.11
N VAL A 357 -11.39 14.93 -8.81
CA VAL A 357 -10.04 14.94 -8.24
C VAL A 357 -9.13 15.88 -9.03
N TYR A 358 -8.18 16.51 -8.34
CA TYR A 358 -7.14 17.31 -8.94
C TYR A 358 -5.84 16.49 -9.05
N ARG A 359 -5.09 16.76 -10.11
CA ARG A 359 -3.78 16.20 -10.41
C ARG A 359 -2.86 17.37 -10.72
N LEU A 360 -1.69 17.41 -10.12
CA LEU A 360 -0.66 18.38 -10.45
C LEU A 360 0.21 17.90 -11.64
N PRO A 361 0.52 18.78 -12.61
CA PRO A 361 1.36 18.47 -13.77
C PRO A 361 2.74 17.89 -13.42
N GLU A 362 3.27 18.24 -12.26
CA GLU A 362 4.54 17.79 -11.69
C GLU A 362 4.58 16.26 -11.52
N PHE A 363 3.43 15.61 -11.31
CA PHE A 363 3.32 14.15 -11.25
C PHE A 363 2.84 13.52 -12.57
N ALA A 364 2.56 14.33 -13.58
CA ALA A 364 1.89 13.90 -14.80
C ALA A 364 2.84 13.79 -16.01
N ARG A 365 4.05 14.36 -15.94
CA ARG A 365 5.10 14.27 -16.97
C ARG A 365 6.14 13.22 -16.61
N ARG A 366 6.27 12.16 -17.42
CA ARG A 366 7.44 11.27 -17.42
C ARG A 366 8.48 11.86 -18.38
N GLY A 367 9.57 12.41 -17.86
CA GLY A 367 10.68 12.98 -18.64
C GLY A 367 11.97 13.06 -17.81
N ASP A 368 13.11 13.11 -18.50
CA ASP A 368 14.50 12.87 -18.01
C ASP A 368 15.06 13.82 -16.93
N GLU A 369 14.28 14.75 -16.41
CA GLU A 369 14.71 15.57 -15.28
C GLU A 369 14.11 15.01 -13.98
N SER A 370 14.98 14.42 -13.16
CA SER A 370 14.73 13.81 -11.85
C SER A 370 13.59 14.48 -11.08
N ASN A 371 12.39 13.92 -11.23
CA ASN A 371 11.20 14.48 -10.61
C ASN A 371 10.97 13.75 -9.29
N GLY A 372 11.83 14.05 -8.30
CA GLY A 372 11.89 13.33 -7.01
C GLY A 372 10.56 13.23 -6.27
N ALA A 373 9.63 14.17 -6.51
CA ALA A 373 8.26 14.11 -6.00
C ALA A 373 7.47 12.91 -6.55
N LEU A 374 7.51 12.66 -7.86
CA LEU A 374 6.82 11.53 -8.49
C LEU A 374 7.34 10.20 -7.97
N GLU A 375 8.66 10.05 -7.93
CA GLU A 375 9.27 8.84 -7.38
C GLU A 375 8.94 8.65 -5.89
N ALA A 376 8.94 9.73 -5.11
CA ALA A 376 8.55 9.69 -3.70
C ALA A 376 7.08 9.28 -3.54
N CYS A 377 6.18 9.82 -4.38
CA CYS A 377 4.77 9.45 -4.40
C CYS A 377 4.56 7.98 -4.80
N ASP A 378 5.25 7.49 -5.83
CA ASP A 378 5.19 6.08 -6.24
C ASP A 378 5.73 5.15 -5.16
N ARG A 379 6.83 5.52 -4.49
CA ARG A 379 7.36 4.78 -3.33
C ARG A 379 6.35 4.75 -2.20
N LYS A 380 5.72 5.88 -1.87
CA LYS A 380 4.71 6.00 -0.82
C LYS A 380 3.47 5.18 -1.16
N TRP A 381 2.94 5.26 -2.38
CA TRP A 381 1.84 4.37 -2.81
C TRP A 381 2.19 2.90 -2.71
N THR A 382 3.38 2.52 -3.14
CA THR A 382 3.85 1.13 -3.05
C THR A 382 3.90 0.69 -1.58
N ARG A 383 4.35 1.55 -0.66
CA ARG A 383 4.32 1.26 0.79
C ARG A 383 2.91 1.17 1.32
N LEU A 384 2.01 2.10 0.98
CA LEU A 384 0.61 2.06 1.38
C LEU A 384 -0.08 0.78 0.93
N CYS A 385 0.20 0.33 -0.29
CA CYS A 385 -0.33 -0.94 -0.80
C CYS A 385 0.20 -2.14 0.00
N ARG A 386 1.46 -2.08 0.46
CA ARG A 386 2.08 -3.11 1.30
C ARG A 386 1.61 -3.09 2.75
N SER A 387 1.46 -1.91 3.35
CA SER A 387 1.06 -1.74 4.76
C SER A 387 -0.45 -1.87 4.98
N GLY A 388 -1.25 -1.79 3.91
CA GLY A 388 -2.72 -1.80 3.98
C GLY A 388 -3.32 -0.55 4.62
N SER A 389 -2.49 0.39 5.08
CA SER A 389 -2.92 1.61 5.75
C SER A 389 -1.86 2.71 5.64
N GLY A 390 -2.30 3.96 5.72
CA GLY A 390 -1.46 5.13 5.69
C GLY A 390 -1.68 6.03 6.89
N GLY A 391 -0.67 6.81 7.22
CA GLY A 391 -0.76 7.93 8.13
C GLY A 391 -1.65 9.02 7.57
N PHE A 392 -2.38 9.65 8.48
CA PHE A 392 -3.15 10.86 8.26
C PHE A 392 -2.57 11.97 9.15
N LEU A 393 -2.28 13.11 8.55
CA LEU A 393 -1.80 14.31 9.23
C LEU A 393 -2.79 15.44 8.95
N ASP A 394 -3.47 15.90 9.99
CA ASP A 394 -4.27 17.12 9.95
C ASP A 394 -3.47 18.25 10.60
N VAL A 395 -3.11 19.25 9.79
CA VAL A 395 -2.31 20.40 10.25
C VAL A 395 -3.07 21.23 11.28
N HIS A 396 -4.40 21.14 11.34
CA HIS A 396 -5.24 21.96 12.21
C HIS A 396 -5.89 21.21 13.38
N ASP A 397 -5.59 19.92 13.58
CA ASP A 397 -6.07 19.16 14.74
C ASP A 397 -5.19 19.45 15.98
N GLY A 398 -5.43 20.58 16.65
CA GLY A 398 -4.75 20.90 17.92
C GLY A 398 -5.06 22.27 18.53
N ASN A 399 -5.57 22.26 19.77
CA ASN A 399 -5.80 23.40 20.68
C ASN A 399 -4.51 24.13 21.17
N GLY A 400 -3.42 24.14 20.39
CA GLY A 400 -2.13 24.71 20.78
C GLY A 400 -1.63 25.75 19.79
N SER A 401 -1.12 26.87 20.31
CA SER A 401 -0.68 28.07 19.56
C SER A 401 0.16 27.78 18.32
N ARG A 402 -0.28 28.37 17.20
CA ARG A 402 0.20 28.21 15.83
C ARG A 402 1.40 29.09 15.53
N GLY A 403 2.45 28.51 14.94
CA GLY A 403 3.54 29.23 14.29
C GLY A 403 3.94 28.53 12.99
N HIS A 404 4.31 29.30 11.96
CA HIS A 404 4.73 28.83 10.64
C HIS A 404 5.88 27.80 10.69
N GLN A 405 6.73 27.88 11.73
CA GLN A 405 7.81 26.92 12.00
C GLN A 405 7.32 25.50 12.37
N ASP A 406 6.08 25.34 12.84
CA ASP A 406 5.50 24.04 13.17
C ASP A 406 5.06 23.29 11.89
N ALA A 407 4.63 24.00 10.83
CA ALA A 407 4.31 23.40 9.54
C ALA A 407 5.58 22.86 8.85
N GLU A 408 6.66 23.65 8.75
CA GLU A 408 7.95 23.18 8.21
C GLU A 408 8.54 22.00 9.00
N GLN A 409 8.44 22.00 10.34
CA GLN A 409 8.88 20.87 11.17
C GLN A 409 7.98 19.63 10.99
N ARG A 410 6.67 19.81 10.82
CA ARG A 410 5.75 18.72 10.46
C ARG A 410 5.95 18.24 9.03
N ILE A 411 6.41 19.10 8.13
CA ILE A 411 6.80 18.73 6.76
C ILE A 411 8.12 17.93 6.77
N ARG A 412 9.05 18.21 7.70
CA ARG A 412 10.18 17.29 7.96
C ARG A 412 9.73 15.92 8.47
N LEU A 413 8.58 15.84 9.16
CA LEU A 413 7.92 14.55 9.49
C LEU A 413 7.23 13.90 8.27
N ILE A 414 7.01 14.61 7.15
CA ILE A 414 6.53 14.03 5.88
C ILE A 414 7.64 13.25 5.16
N GLU A 415 8.90 13.42 5.59
CA GLU A 415 10.00 12.52 5.22
C GLU A 415 9.85 11.12 5.86
N ASP A 416 8.98 10.93 6.88
CA ASP A 416 8.62 9.60 7.36
C ASP A 416 7.75 8.86 6.32
N ASP A 417 8.07 7.58 6.15
CA ASP A 417 7.63 6.69 5.07
C ASP A 417 6.12 6.34 5.04
N ASP A 418 5.33 6.91 5.92
CA ASP A 418 3.99 6.43 6.26
C ASP A 418 2.86 7.40 5.90
N LEU A 419 3.09 8.66 5.52
CA LEU A 419 1.99 9.61 5.31
C LEU A 419 1.28 9.42 3.96
N ALA A 420 -0.02 9.12 3.99
CA ALA A 420 -0.86 9.04 2.80
C ALA A 420 -1.72 10.27 2.57
N ILE A 421 -2.28 10.82 3.66
CA ILE A 421 -3.26 11.90 3.61
C ILE A 421 -2.72 13.08 4.41
N PHE A 422 -2.57 14.20 3.72
CA PHE A 422 -2.27 15.50 4.33
C PHE A 422 -3.52 16.38 4.26
N ALA A 423 -4.09 16.74 5.42
CA ALA A 423 -5.24 17.61 5.52
C ALA A 423 -4.81 19.01 5.97
N THR A 424 -5.09 20.00 5.12
CA THR A 424 -4.91 21.42 5.44
C THR A 424 -6.27 22.15 5.45
N GLY A 425 -6.39 23.14 6.30
CA GLY A 425 -7.61 23.87 6.61
C GLY A 425 -7.40 25.34 6.33
N SER A 426 -8.47 26.03 5.95
CA SER A 426 -8.35 27.40 5.46
C SER A 426 -7.78 28.37 6.49
N CYS A 427 -6.54 28.77 6.24
CA CYS A 427 -5.98 30.06 6.61
C CYS A 427 -5.87 30.89 5.31
N SER A 428 -5.36 32.13 5.38
CA SER A 428 -5.29 33.05 4.23
C SER A 428 -4.83 32.37 2.93
N HIS A 429 -5.26 32.90 1.76
CA HIS A 429 -5.03 32.29 0.43
C HIS A 429 -3.57 31.86 0.15
N GLU A 430 -2.59 32.44 0.84
CA GLU A 430 -1.16 32.16 0.67
C GLU A 430 -0.65 30.99 1.53
N GLU A 431 -1.23 30.75 2.71
CA GLU A 431 -0.69 29.77 3.67
C GLU A 431 -0.95 28.31 3.22
N TRP A 432 -2.15 28.01 2.71
CA TRP A 432 -2.47 26.65 2.25
C TRP A 432 -1.70 26.27 0.98
N LEU A 433 -1.40 27.23 0.09
CA LEU A 433 -0.61 26.98 -1.12
C LEU A 433 0.79 26.50 -0.75
N SER A 434 1.41 27.12 0.25
CA SER A 434 2.72 26.71 0.75
C SER A 434 2.67 25.28 1.32
N ASP A 435 1.69 24.99 2.17
CA ASP A 435 1.53 23.66 2.78
C ASP A 435 1.32 22.55 1.72
N VAL A 436 0.43 22.80 0.76
CA VAL A 436 0.16 21.87 -0.34
C VAL A 436 1.39 21.72 -1.22
N SER A 437 2.07 22.82 -1.56
CA SER A 437 3.31 22.78 -2.34
C SER A 437 4.37 21.93 -1.66
N CYS A 438 4.57 22.09 -0.35
CA CYS A 438 5.52 21.30 0.42
C CYS A 438 5.13 19.81 0.46
N ALA A 439 3.87 19.49 0.72
CA ALA A 439 3.38 18.11 0.71
C ALA A 439 3.60 17.44 -0.65
N VAL A 440 3.34 18.18 -1.73
CA VAL A 440 3.56 17.76 -3.12
C VAL A 440 5.03 17.53 -3.41
N SER A 441 5.92 18.47 -3.06
CA SER A 441 7.36 18.30 -3.22
C SER A 441 7.90 17.10 -2.44
N ALA A 442 7.30 16.77 -1.29
CA ALA A 442 7.63 15.58 -0.50
C ALA A 442 6.97 14.29 -1.02
N GLY A 443 6.26 14.34 -2.15
CA GLY A 443 5.60 13.20 -2.79
C GLY A 443 4.41 12.64 -2.02
N VAL A 444 3.64 13.46 -1.30
CA VAL A 444 2.45 12.99 -0.60
C VAL A 444 1.39 12.52 -1.61
N PRO A 445 0.90 11.26 -1.50
CA PRO A 445 -0.08 10.68 -2.41
C PRO A 445 -1.42 11.40 -2.50
N VAL A 446 -1.97 11.80 -1.35
CA VAL A 446 -3.29 12.41 -1.24
C VAL A 446 -3.20 13.65 -0.36
N VAL A 447 -3.62 14.78 -0.92
CA VAL A 447 -3.72 16.04 -0.21
C VAL A 447 -5.16 16.50 -0.23
N VAL A 448 -5.72 16.74 0.94
CA VAL A 448 -7.09 17.18 1.14
C VAL A 448 -7.06 18.60 1.69
N TRP A 449 -7.79 19.51 1.07
CA TRP A 449 -7.97 20.84 1.65
C TRP A 449 -9.44 21.20 1.79
N ARG A 450 -9.71 22.05 2.78
CA ARG A 450 -11.07 22.49 3.12
C ARG A 450 -11.21 24.01 3.11
N SER A 451 -12.27 24.48 2.46
CA SER A 451 -12.72 25.87 2.44
C SER A 451 -13.42 26.30 3.76
N GLU A 452 -13.16 27.52 4.23
CA GLU A 452 -13.33 28.12 5.59
C GLU A 452 -14.54 27.78 6.46
N ARG A 453 -15.64 27.29 5.91
CA ARG A 453 -16.94 27.50 6.57
C ARG A 453 -17.19 26.63 7.80
N HIS A 454 -16.51 25.49 7.96
CA HIS A 454 -16.83 24.53 9.02
C HIS A 454 -15.58 23.83 9.58
N ARG A 455 -15.52 23.65 10.91
CA ARG A 455 -14.36 23.14 11.68
C ARG A 455 -14.44 21.64 12.04
N HIS A 456 -15.19 20.83 11.30
CA HIS A 456 -15.29 19.39 11.58
C HIS A 456 -14.08 18.59 11.03
N GLN A 457 -13.68 17.49 11.66
CA GLN A 457 -12.49 16.76 11.20
C GLN A 457 -12.84 15.81 10.04
N ILE A 458 -12.06 15.83 8.95
CA ILE A 458 -12.20 14.89 7.83
C ILE A 458 -11.84 13.46 8.27
N SER A 459 -11.06 13.32 9.34
CA SER A 459 -10.67 12.06 9.97
C SER A 459 -11.86 11.15 10.30
N ASP A 460 -12.96 11.71 10.79
CA ASP A 460 -14.17 10.96 11.13
C ASP A 460 -14.78 10.27 9.89
N GLY A 461 -14.82 10.98 8.75
CA GLY A 461 -15.32 10.45 7.48
C GLY A 461 -14.36 9.47 6.80
N LEU A 462 -13.09 9.45 7.20
CA LEU A 462 -12.08 8.52 6.70
C LEU A 462 -12.02 7.21 7.50
N GLY A 463 -12.79 7.09 8.59
CA GLY A 463 -12.66 5.98 9.53
C GLY A 463 -11.25 5.92 10.13
N ALA A 464 -10.62 7.08 10.35
CA ALA A 464 -9.26 7.16 10.89
C ALA A 464 -9.23 6.59 12.31
N MET A 465 -8.30 5.67 12.57
CA MET A 465 -8.09 5.09 13.89
C MET A 465 -6.81 5.65 14.50
N ARG A 466 -6.84 5.94 15.80
CA ARG A 466 -5.63 6.31 16.54
C ARG A 466 -4.84 5.05 16.90
N SER A 467 -3.62 4.96 16.40
CA SER A 467 -2.61 3.98 16.81
C SER A 467 -1.44 4.72 17.47
N GLY A 468 -1.38 4.69 18.79
CA GLY A 468 -0.44 5.53 19.56
C GLY A 468 -0.70 7.03 19.35
N ALA A 469 0.34 7.77 18.97
CA ALA A 469 0.26 9.21 18.66
C ALA A 469 -0.12 9.52 17.19
N LYS A 470 -0.35 8.49 16.36
CA LYS A 470 -0.55 8.62 14.92
C LYS A 470 -1.98 8.25 14.53
N MET A 471 -2.58 9.03 13.64
CA MET A 471 -3.83 8.66 12.99
C MET A 471 -3.54 7.81 11.75
N VAL A 472 -4.18 6.66 11.66
CA VAL A 472 -3.99 5.67 10.60
C VAL A 472 -5.30 5.48 9.86
N VAL A 473 -5.24 5.49 8.53
CA VAL A 473 -6.37 5.35 7.62
C VAL A 473 -6.14 4.14 6.72
N PRO A 474 -7.08 3.18 6.63
CA PRO A 474 -6.97 2.04 5.72
C PRO A 474 -6.81 2.45 4.25
N ILE A 475 -6.02 1.72 3.48
CA ILE A 475 -5.82 2.02 2.04
C ILE A 475 -7.13 1.97 1.25
N ALA A 476 -8.07 1.11 1.63
CA ALA A 476 -9.40 1.07 1.02
C ALA A 476 -10.12 2.42 1.13
N HIS A 477 -10.05 3.08 2.30
CA HIS A 477 -10.62 4.41 2.49
C HIS A 477 -9.83 5.49 1.73
N ILE A 478 -8.51 5.38 1.67
CA ILE A 478 -7.67 6.32 0.89
C ILE A 478 -8.06 6.24 -0.60
N ARG A 479 -8.13 5.03 -1.16
CA ARG A 479 -8.51 4.80 -2.57
C ARG A 479 -9.97 5.14 -2.87
N GLY A 480 -10.86 4.85 -1.92
CA GLY A 480 -12.28 5.14 -1.99
C GLY A 480 -12.62 6.60 -1.73
N PHE A 481 -11.68 7.44 -1.28
CA PHE A 481 -11.98 8.80 -0.86
C PHE A 481 -12.71 9.67 -1.91
N PRO A 482 -12.35 9.62 -3.21
CA PRO A 482 -13.13 10.33 -4.24
C PRO A 482 -14.59 9.87 -4.33
N LEU A 483 -14.84 8.56 -4.15
CA LEU A 483 -16.19 8.00 -4.12
C LEU A 483 -16.94 8.41 -2.85
N ILE A 484 -16.30 8.34 -1.67
CA ILE A 484 -16.87 8.78 -0.39
C ILE A 484 -17.31 10.25 -0.45
N LEU A 485 -16.48 11.11 -1.05
CA LEU A 485 -16.83 12.53 -1.27
C LEU A 485 -18.01 12.67 -2.22
N HIS A 486 -18.05 11.92 -3.31
CA HIS A 486 -19.14 11.93 -4.26
C HIS A 486 -20.46 11.48 -3.62
N GLU A 487 -20.47 10.36 -2.91
CA GLU A 487 -21.63 9.83 -2.17
C GLU A 487 -22.15 10.80 -1.09
N SER A 488 -21.23 11.51 -0.43
CA SER A 488 -21.58 12.57 0.52
C SER A 488 -22.18 13.79 -0.16
N ARG A 489 -21.78 14.12 -1.40
CA ARG A 489 -22.32 15.24 -2.20
C ARG A 489 -23.70 14.93 -2.78
N THR A 490 -23.94 13.68 -3.17
CA THR A 490 -25.24 13.20 -3.68
C THR A 490 -26.26 12.92 -2.57
N GLN A 491 -25.85 12.99 -1.30
CA GLN A 491 -26.66 12.58 -0.13
C GLN A 491 -27.07 11.09 -0.17
N SER A 492 -26.31 10.27 -0.90
CA SER A 492 -26.49 8.80 -0.90
C SER A 492 -26.17 8.20 0.47
N VAL A 493 -25.32 8.88 1.24
CA VAL A 493 -24.93 8.53 2.61
C VAL A 493 -25.45 9.62 3.56
N ARG A 494 -26.07 9.23 4.68
CA ARG A 494 -26.74 10.17 5.61
C ARG A 494 -25.81 10.62 6.73
N CYS A 495 -26.15 11.76 7.35
CA CYS A 495 -25.45 12.24 8.53
C CYS A 495 -25.51 11.19 9.66
N GLY A 496 -24.34 10.65 10.03
CA GLY A 496 -24.20 9.59 11.03
C GLY A 496 -23.83 8.22 10.46
N ASP A 497 -23.93 8.05 9.13
CA ASP A 497 -23.42 6.84 8.47
C ASP A 497 -21.89 6.90 8.36
N PRO A 498 -21.19 5.75 8.46
CA PRO A 498 -19.75 5.67 8.19
C PRO A 498 -19.45 6.21 6.79
N GLY A 499 -18.47 7.11 6.67
CA GLY A 499 -18.10 7.73 5.39
C GLY A 499 -18.83 9.03 5.06
N TYR A 500 -19.81 9.47 5.84
CA TYR A 500 -20.43 10.78 5.60
C TYR A 500 -19.47 11.94 5.88
N ILE A 501 -19.20 12.76 4.85
CA ILE A 501 -18.40 13.98 4.98
C ILE A 501 -19.33 15.20 4.92
N ARG A 502 -19.51 15.86 6.07
CA ARG A 502 -20.26 17.12 6.13
C ARG A 502 -19.53 18.20 5.32
N ASP A 503 -20.31 18.97 4.56
CA ASP A 503 -19.80 20.04 3.67
C ASP A 503 -18.80 19.52 2.64
N SER A 504 -19.05 18.34 2.09
CA SER A 504 -18.23 17.67 1.06
C SER A 504 -17.95 18.53 -0.19
N PHE A 505 -18.77 19.55 -0.48
CA PHE A 505 -18.51 20.56 -1.52
C PHE A 505 -17.48 21.62 -1.13
N GLY A 506 -17.20 21.77 0.16
CA GLY A 506 -16.11 22.59 0.69
C GLY A 506 -14.78 21.85 0.73
N VAL A 507 -14.76 20.57 0.36
CA VAL A 507 -13.57 19.71 0.37
C VAL A 507 -13.15 19.44 -1.07
N SER A 508 -11.87 19.60 -1.32
CA SER A 508 -11.24 19.32 -2.61
C SER A 508 -10.01 18.45 -2.37
N VAL A 509 -9.66 17.62 -3.35
CA VAL A 509 -8.63 16.59 -3.20
C VAL A 509 -7.65 16.62 -4.37
N ILE A 510 -6.37 16.80 -4.06
CA ILE A 510 -5.27 16.48 -4.98
C ILE A 510 -4.95 15.03 -4.70
N TYR A 511 -5.15 14.19 -5.69
CA TYR A 511 -5.02 12.75 -5.56
C TYR A 511 -4.08 12.28 -6.63
N HIS A 512 -2.89 11.81 -6.30
CA HIS A 512 -1.96 11.20 -7.25
C HIS A 512 -2.01 9.69 -7.10
N ASP A 513 -1.93 8.91 -8.18
CA ASP A 513 -1.89 7.44 -8.20
C ASP A 513 -1.18 7.02 -9.50
N SER A 514 -0.96 5.72 -9.67
CA SER A 514 -0.27 5.18 -10.85
C SER A 514 -1.12 5.12 -12.12
N GLN A 515 -2.35 5.65 -12.11
CA GLN A 515 -3.23 5.54 -13.26
C GLN A 515 -2.80 6.50 -14.39
N PRO A 516 -2.69 6.03 -15.65
CA PRO A 516 -2.21 6.90 -16.72
C PRO A 516 -3.18 8.04 -17.02
N LEU A 517 -2.62 9.25 -17.23
CA LEU A 517 -3.33 10.49 -17.57
C LEU A 517 -3.32 10.79 -19.07
N ARG A 518 -2.36 10.22 -19.81
CA ARG A 518 -2.23 10.33 -21.27
C ARG A 518 -2.03 8.94 -21.88
N PRO A 519 -2.41 8.73 -23.16
CA PRO A 519 -2.02 7.52 -23.87
C PRO A 519 -0.49 7.38 -23.88
N PRO A 520 0.05 6.15 -23.84
CA PRO A 520 1.48 5.94 -24.00
C PRO A 520 1.92 6.56 -25.32
N GLU A 521 2.98 7.38 -25.30
CA GLU A 521 3.57 7.88 -26.53
C GLU A 521 3.91 6.68 -27.40
N ALA A 522 3.43 6.69 -28.65
CA ALA A 522 3.80 5.66 -29.60
C ALA A 522 5.34 5.66 -29.64
N GLY A 523 5.96 4.56 -29.21
CA GLY A 523 7.40 4.39 -29.35
C GLY A 523 7.79 4.67 -30.80
N PRO A 524 9.06 5.05 -31.06
CA PRO A 524 9.51 5.34 -32.43
C PRO A 524 9.04 4.23 -33.35
N LEU A 525 8.23 4.59 -34.36
CA LEU A 525 7.60 3.66 -35.29
C LEU A 525 8.64 2.64 -35.76
N SER A 526 8.49 1.39 -35.33
CA SER A 526 9.31 0.30 -35.85
C SER A 526 9.00 0.20 -37.34
N VAL A 527 9.99 0.54 -38.17
CA VAL A 527 9.93 0.53 -39.64
C VAL A 527 9.75 -0.90 -40.21
N SER A 528 9.53 -1.90 -39.36
CA SER A 528 9.31 -3.30 -39.74
C SER A 528 7.92 -3.61 -40.33
N GLY A 529 7.15 -2.60 -40.72
CA GLY A 529 5.77 -2.73 -41.20
C GLY A 529 5.47 -2.19 -42.60
N ILE A 530 6.49 -1.90 -43.43
CA ILE A 530 6.27 -1.64 -44.86
C ILE A 530 6.71 -2.90 -45.63
N ARG A 531 5.74 -3.69 -46.05
CA ARG A 531 5.87 -4.62 -47.18
C ARG A 531 4.83 -4.27 -48.22
#